data_AF-E4Y429-F1
#
_entry.id   AF-E4Y429-F1
#
_cell.length_a   1.000
_cell.length_b   1.000
_cell.length_c   1.000
_cell.angle_alpha   90.00
_cell.angle_beta   90.00
_cell.angle_gamma   90.00
#
_symmetry.space_group_name_H-M   'P 1'
#
loop_
_entity.id
_entity.type
_entity.pdbx_description
1 polymer ?
#
loop_
_entity_poly.entity_id
_entity_poly.type
_entity_poly.pdbx_seq_one_letter_code
_entity_poly.pdbx_strand_id
1 'polypeptide(L)'
;MSQSPGYQTAMAPRPLQNQAPQQSETGGAQNAHGQQPPAQQQQQSRTSSITSIQLCQMATELISEIVSRTTELCTFFRTVQVPTGSKMAKHVSIDRRKRMVEGNKAIQNHFVTLNVIHHRLQEQLQDDEEVPFDLKSLIPYVEKTRAKEEKESQEILDLKAQRDQLLVINYQKNQQMLETMKIMRLILQDINMDIKPDVIRPDGR
;
A
#
# COMPACT_ATOMS: atom_id res chain seq x y z
N MET A 1 42.95 -42.14 -20.19
CA MET A 1 43.22 -42.33 -18.74
C MET A 1 42.51 -41.23 -17.98
N SER A 2 41.70 -41.64 -16.99
CA SER A 2 41.02 -40.90 -15.91
C SER A 2 40.12 -39.71 -16.28
N GLN A 3 38.77 -39.79 -16.23
CA GLN A 3 37.79 -40.19 -15.19
C GLN A 3 37.14 -38.96 -14.54
N SER A 4 35.82 -38.84 -14.73
CA SER A 4 34.89 -37.99 -13.98
C SER A 4 33.73 -38.88 -13.52
N PRO A 5 33.39 -38.93 -12.22
CA PRO A 5 32.10 -39.41 -11.72
C PRO A 5 31.22 -38.19 -11.37
N GLY A 6 29.93 -38.11 -11.69
CA GLY A 6 28.90 -39.15 -11.56
C GLY A 6 28.05 -38.79 -10.34
N TYR A 7 26.91 -38.11 -10.54
CA TYR A 7 25.88 -37.98 -9.51
C TYR A 7 24.48 -38.12 -10.14
N GLN A 8 23.81 -39.19 -9.75
CA GLN A 8 22.40 -39.48 -9.98
C GLN A 8 21.90 -40.19 -8.72
N THR A 9 20.87 -39.66 -8.04
CA THR A 9 20.01 -40.32 -7.02
C THR A 9 18.89 -39.30 -6.71
N ALA A 10 17.64 -39.41 -7.17
CA ALA A 10 16.54 -40.34 -6.84
C ALA A 10 15.77 -40.01 -5.54
N MET A 11 14.55 -39.49 -5.76
CA MET A 11 13.26 -39.49 -5.03
C MET A 11 13.10 -40.20 -3.64
N ALA A 12 12.56 -39.44 -2.66
CA ALA A 12 11.50 -39.75 -1.65
C ALA A 12 11.69 -40.89 -0.60
N PRO A 13 10.83 -41.05 0.44
CA PRO A 13 9.92 -40.14 1.18
C PRO A 13 10.10 -40.16 2.73
N ARG A 14 9.46 -39.19 3.43
CA ARG A 14 9.29 -39.13 4.91
C ARG A 14 8.18 -40.09 5.40
N PRO A 15 8.34 -40.82 6.51
CA PRO A 15 7.21 -41.46 7.19
C PRO A 15 6.58 -40.54 8.25
N LEU A 16 5.24 -40.57 8.31
CA LEU A 16 4.43 -40.16 9.46
C LEU A 16 4.45 -41.29 10.49
N GLN A 17 4.62 -40.98 11.78
CA GLN A 17 4.16 -41.87 12.85
C GLN A 17 3.62 -41.10 14.07
N ASN A 18 2.37 -41.43 14.38
CA ASN A 18 1.51 -41.01 15.48
C ASN A 18 1.88 -41.71 16.81
N GLN A 19 1.79 -41.02 17.95
CA GLN A 19 0.93 -41.38 19.13
C GLN A 19 1.29 -40.57 20.40
N ALA A 20 0.24 -40.09 21.09
CA ALA A 20 0.22 -39.72 22.52
C ALA A 20 -0.27 -40.95 23.35
N PRO A 21 -0.24 -41.02 24.72
CA PRO A 21 -1.12 -40.19 25.60
C PRO A 21 -0.66 -39.92 27.08
N GLN A 22 -1.39 -39.02 27.78
CA GLN A 22 -1.67 -38.94 29.26
C GLN A 22 -0.50 -38.70 30.26
N GLN A 23 -0.62 -38.13 31.49
CA GLN A 23 -1.58 -37.32 32.28
C GLN A 23 -0.82 -36.85 33.56
N SER A 24 -1.14 -35.67 34.13
CA SER A 24 -1.01 -35.20 35.55
C SER A 24 0.25 -35.45 36.41
N GLU A 25 0.89 -34.39 36.96
CA GLU A 25 0.81 -33.92 38.37
C GLU A 25 1.84 -32.82 38.74
N THR A 26 1.59 -32.23 39.90
CA THR A 26 2.11 -31.04 40.59
C THR A 26 3.55 -31.12 41.15
N GLY A 27 4.25 -29.97 41.12
CA GLY A 27 5.15 -29.49 42.19
C GLY A 27 6.63 -29.92 42.20
N GLY A 28 7.54 -28.94 42.24
CA GLY A 28 8.93 -29.15 42.69
C GLY A 28 9.98 -28.33 41.97
N ALA A 29 10.63 -27.42 42.70
CA ALA A 29 11.72 -26.54 42.26
C ALA A 29 13.02 -27.30 41.93
N GLN A 30 13.81 -26.79 40.96
CA GLN A 30 15.22 -26.37 41.14
C GLN A 30 15.94 -26.13 39.80
N ASN A 31 16.57 -24.94 39.73
CA ASN A 31 17.81 -24.55 39.05
C ASN A 31 18.34 -25.37 37.85
N ALA A 32 18.43 -24.70 36.70
CA ALA A 32 19.57 -24.88 35.78
C ALA A 32 19.87 -23.59 35.01
N HIS A 33 21.12 -23.17 35.13
CA HIS A 33 21.78 -22.05 34.47
C HIS A 33 21.73 -22.20 32.93
N GLY A 34 21.23 -21.19 32.24
CA GLY A 34 21.27 -21.10 30.78
C GLY A 34 21.32 -19.63 30.36
N GLN A 35 22.54 -19.13 30.20
CA GLN A 35 22.85 -17.76 29.82
C GLN A 35 22.39 -17.53 28.37
N GLN A 36 21.23 -16.92 28.17
CA GLN A 36 20.78 -16.40 26.88
C GLN A 36 21.09 -14.90 26.80
N PRO A 37 21.65 -14.41 25.67
CA PRO A 37 21.88 -12.99 25.48
C PRO A 37 20.53 -12.23 25.47
N PRO A 38 20.48 -10.99 25.99
CA PRO A 38 19.25 -10.22 26.02
C PRO A 38 18.89 -9.87 24.57
N ALA A 39 17.91 -10.58 24.02
CA ALA A 39 17.14 -10.07 22.91
C ALA A 39 16.47 -8.79 23.44
N GLN A 40 16.98 -7.63 23.00
CA GLN A 40 16.23 -6.38 23.02
C GLN A 40 14.97 -6.62 22.18
N GLN A 41 13.94 -7.17 22.81
CA GLN A 41 12.58 -6.92 22.40
C GLN A 41 12.37 -5.44 22.65
N GLN A 42 12.62 -4.67 21.60
CA GLN A 42 11.99 -3.39 21.39
C GLN A 42 10.50 -3.69 21.34
N GLN A 43 9.90 -3.72 22.53
CA GLN A 43 8.47 -3.82 22.74
C GLN A 43 7.88 -2.50 22.31
N GLN A 44 7.85 -2.29 20.98
CA GLN A 44 7.09 -1.24 20.36
C GLN A 44 5.64 -1.55 20.69
N SER A 45 5.13 -0.81 21.67
CA SER A 45 3.73 -0.75 22.05
C SER A 45 2.89 -0.63 20.79
N ARG A 46 2.37 -1.76 20.31
CA ARG A 46 1.32 -1.81 19.28
C ARG A 46 0.00 -1.37 19.92
N THR A 47 -0.08 -0.10 20.32
CA THR A 47 -1.30 0.63 20.04
C THR A 47 -1.34 0.69 18.52
N SER A 48 -2.24 -0.05 17.87
CA SER A 48 -2.35 -0.06 16.42
C SER A 48 -2.82 1.32 15.93
N SER A 49 -1.88 2.26 15.84
CA SER A 49 -2.09 3.56 15.23
C SER A 49 -2.39 3.32 13.76
N ILE A 50 -3.52 3.84 13.30
CA ILE A 50 -3.92 3.77 11.90
C ILE A 50 -2.80 4.36 11.05
N THR A 51 -2.31 3.59 10.08
CA THR A 51 -1.23 4.03 9.19
C THR A 51 -1.77 4.92 8.07
N SER A 52 -0.90 5.74 7.46
CA SER A 52 -1.28 6.60 6.31
C SER A 52 -1.88 5.79 5.16
N ILE A 53 -1.36 4.56 4.92
CA ILE A 53 -1.91 3.65 3.91
C ILE A 53 -3.35 3.24 4.24
N GLN A 54 -3.65 2.93 5.51
CA GLN A 54 -5.00 2.59 5.94
C GLN A 54 -5.95 3.79 5.85
N LEU A 55 -5.48 5.00 6.16
CA LEU A 55 -6.26 6.23 5.96
C LEU A 55 -6.59 6.47 4.48
N CYS A 56 -5.64 6.27 3.58
CA CYS A 56 -5.87 6.38 2.13
C CYS A 56 -6.86 5.33 1.60
N GLN A 57 -6.83 4.11 2.12
CA GLN A 57 -7.81 3.07 1.78
C GLN A 57 -9.22 3.46 2.23
N MET A 58 -9.36 3.93 3.48
CA MET A 58 -10.64 4.44 4.00
C MET A 58 -11.14 5.66 3.21
N ALA A 59 -10.24 6.58 2.82
CA ALA A 59 -10.59 7.73 1.99
C ALA A 59 -11.11 7.29 0.61
N THR A 60 -10.47 6.30 -0.01
CA THR A 60 -10.87 5.77 -1.33
C THR A 60 -12.25 5.13 -1.26
N GLU A 61 -12.51 4.32 -0.22
CA GLU A 61 -13.82 3.71 0.02
C GLU A 61 -14.91 4.78 0.25
N LEU A 62 -14.60 5.80 1.06
CA LEU A 62 -15.52 6.90 1.34
C LEU A 62 -15.85 7.73 0.09
N ILE A 63 -14.87 7.99 -0.78
CA ILE A 63 -15.07 8.70 -2.06
C ILE A 63 -15.97 7.86 -2.98
N SER A 64 -15.73 6.55 -3.06
CA SER A 64 -16.59 5.64 -3.82
C SER A 64 -18.03 5.69 -3.31
N GLU A 65 -18.22 5.67 -2.00
CA GLU A 65 -19.53 5.75 -1.35
C GLU A 65 -20.24 7.10 -1.62
N ILE A 66 -19.51 8.21 -1.60
CA ILE A 66 -20.04 9.53 -1.98
C ILE A 66 -20.55 9.51 -3.42
N VAL A 67 -19.74 9.00 -4.36
CA VAL A 67 -20.11 8.93 -5.78
C VAL A 67 -21.33 8.04 -5.98
N SER A 68 -21.35 6.88 -5.34
CA SER A 68 -22.48 5.95 -5.37
C SER A 68 -23.77 6.61 -4.87
N ARG A 69 -23.75 7.18 -3.67
CA ARG A 69 -24.94 7.84 -3.07
C ARG A 69 -25.39 9.06 -3.85
N THR A 70 -24.47 9.83 -4.41
CA THR A 70 -24.81 10.98 -5.25
C THR A 70 -25.49 10.51 -6.53
N THR A 71 -25.01 9.42 -7.13
CA THR A 71 -25.61 8.81 -8.32
C THR A 71 -27.00 8.27 -8.02
N GLU A 72 -27.19 7.58 -6.89
CA GLU A 72 -28.50 7.12 -6.42
C GLU A 72 -29.47 8.28 -6.20
N LEU A 73 -29.02 9.36 -5.54
CA LEU A 73 -29.83 10.53 -5.27
C LEU A 73 -30.25 11.23 -6.57
N CYS A 74 -29.30 11.43 -7.50
CA CYS A 74 -29.57 12.00 -8.83
C CYS A 74 -30.54 11.12 -9.64
N THR A 75 -30.41 9.81 -9.58
CA THR A 75 -31.33 8.87 -10.23
C THR A 75 -32.71 8.95 -9.59
N PHE A 76 -32.78 9.03 -8.27
CA PHE A 76 -34.02 9.21 -7.53
C PHE A 76 -34.72 10.52 -7.91
N PHE A 77 -33.99 11.62 -8.05
CA PHE A 77 -34.50 12.92 -8.52
C PHE A 77 -35.23 12.81 -9.87
N ARG A 78 -34.69 12.03 -10.82
CA ARG A 78 -35.32 11.82 -12.14
C ARG A 78 -36.69 11.13 -12.06
N THR A 79 -36.96 10.40 -10.99
CA THR A 79 -38.24 9.69 -10.77
C THR A 79 -39.26 10.52 -10.00
N VAL A 80 -38.90 11.72 -9.52
CA VAL A 80 -39.80 12.60 -8.77
C VAL A 80 -40.78 13.25 -9.75
N GLN A 81 -42.06 12.88 -9.65
CA GLN A 81 -43.15 13.58 -10.35
C GLN A 81 -43.75 14.67 -9.45
N VAL A 82 -44.36 15.68 -10.07
CA VAL A 82 -45.11 16.72 -9.37
C VAL A 82 -46.29 16.11 -8.61
N PRO A 83 -46.59 16.53 -7.37
CA PRO A 83 -47.68 15.96 -6.60
C PRO A 83 -49.02 16.18 -7.33
N THR A 84 -49.66 15.09 -7.76
CA THR A 84 -51.05 15.14 -8.19
C THR A 84 -51.91 15.51 -6.98
N GLY A 85 -52.95 16.34 -7.13
CA GLY A 85 -53.67 16.98 -6.00
C GLY A 85 -54.35 16.06 -4.97
N SER A 86 -54.24 14.73 -5.13
CA SER A 86 -54.77 13.73 -4.22
C SER A 86 -54.05 13.73 -2.86
N LYS A 87 -54.79 13.49 -1.77
CA LYS A 87 -54.23 13.36 -0.41
C LYS A 87 -53.14 12.27 -0.31
N MET A 88 -53.30 11.17 -1.05
CA MET A 88 -52.31 10.09 -1.12
C MET A 88 -51.00 10.54 -1.78
N ALA A 89 -51.10 11.27 -2.89
CA ALA A 89 -49.94 11.83 -3.59
C ALA A 89 -49.19 12.87 -2.74
N LYS A 90 -49.89 13.64 -1.89
CA LYS A 90 -49.25 14.51 -0.89
C LYS A 90 -48.42 13.71 0.12
N HIS A 91 -48.94 12.60 0.66
CA HIS A 91 -48.20 11.77 1.61
C HIS A 91 -46.94 11.17 0.97
N VAL A 92 -47.08 10.59 -0.23
CA VAL A 92 -45.95 10.05 -1.02
C VAL A 92 -44.90 11.12 -1.31
N SER A 93 -45.31 12.37 -1.59
CA SER A 93 -44.38 13.48 -1.82
C SER A 93 -43.57 13.88 -0.57
N ILE A 94 -44.19 13.80 0.61
CA ILE A 94 -43.55 14.10 1.89
C ILE A 94 -42.51 13.02 2.22
N ASP A 95 -42.89 11.74 2.07
CA ASP A 95 -41.98 10.61 2.31
C ASP A 95 -40.77 10.64 1.34
N ARG A 96 -41.03 10.96 0.07
CA ARG A 96 -40.00 11.17 -0.95
C ARG A 96 -39.05 12.32 -0.58
N ARG A 97 -39.59 13.46 -0.13
CA ARG A 97 -38.79 14.59 0.35
C ARG A 97 -37.94 14.21 1.57
N LYS A 98 -38.51 13.48 2.52
CA LYS A 98 -37.80 13.02 3.72
C LYS A 98 -36.60 12.15 3.34
N ARG A 99 -36.79 11.15 2.47
CA ARG A 99 -35.70 10.29 1.97
C ARG A 99 -34.58 11.10 1.29
N MET A 100 -34.94 12.15 0.55
CA MET A 100 -33.94 13.02 -0.10
C MET A 100 -33.13 13.83 0.88
N VAL A 101 -33.79 14.42 1.88
CA VAL A 101 -33.13 15.20 2.93
C VAL A 101 -32.17 14.30 3.71
N GLU A 102 -32.59 13.08 4.04
CA GLU A 102 -31.75 12.08 4.70
C GLU A 102 -30.55 11.67 3.84
N GLY A 103 -30.76 11.39 2.55
CA GLY A 103 -29.69 11.06 1.60
C GLY A 103 -28.67 12.20 1.47
N ASN A 104 -29.15 13.44 1.37
CA ASN A 104 -28.28 14.62 1.30
C ASN A 104 -27.47 14.81 2.61
N LYS A 105 -28.11 14.60 3.77
CA LYS A 105 -27.43 14.67 5.06
C LYS A 105 -26.34 13.59 5.19
N ALA A 106 -26.59 12.38 4.68
CA ALA A 106 -25.59 11.32 4.66
C ALA A 106 -24.37 11.71 3.79
N ILE A 107 -24.60 12.29 2.61
CA ILE A 107 -23.53 12.78 1.73
C ILE A 107 -22.72 13.88 2.42
N GLN A 108 -23.37 14.84 3.08
CA GLN A 108 -22.69 15.88 3.85
C GLN A 108 -21.80 15.30 4.95
N ASN A 109 -22.31 14.31 5.70
CA ASN A 109 -21.53 13.64 6.73
C ASN A 109 -20.28 12.94 6.14
N HIS A 110 -20.38 12.34 4.96
CA HIS A 110 -19.22 11.75 4.30
C HIS A 110 -18.15 12.80 3.97
N PHE A 111 -18.53 13.99 3.50
CA PHE A 111 -17.55 15.07 3.27
C PHE A 111 -16.89 15.56 4.55
N VAL A 112 -17.64 15.65 5.66
CA VAL A 112 -17.06 15.98 6.98
C VAL A 112 -16.04 14.93 7.40
N THR A 113 -16.39 13.64 7.29
CA THR A 113 -15.47 12.53 7.60
C THR A 113 -14.24 12.55 6.68
N LEU A 114 -14.42 12.80 5.39
CA LEU A 114 -13.33 12.88 4.42
C LEU A 114 -12.36 14.01 4.78
N ASN A 115 -12.88 15.15 5.23
CA ASN A 115 -12.05 16.27 5.67
C ASN A 115 -11.23 15.92 6.93
N VAL A 116 -11.81 15.17 7.87
CA VAL A 116 -11.07 14.66 9.04
C VAL A 116 -9.94 13.72 8.62
N ILE A 117 -10.20 12.80 7.69
CA ILE A 117 -9.18 11.89 7.15
C ILE A 117 -8.06 12.69 6.46
N HIS A 118 -8.42 13.71 5.68
CA HIS A 118 -7.48 14.60 5.01
C HIS A 118 -6.56 15.32 6.01
N HIS A 119 -7.13 15.95 7.04
CA HIS A 119 -6.34 16.61 8.08
C HIS A 119 -5.39 15.64 8.78
N ARG A 120 -5.86 14.44 9.12
CA ARG A 120 -5.03 13.41 9.77
C ARG A 120 -3.90 12.90 8.87
N LEU A 121 -4.16 12.73 7.58
CA LEU A 121 -3.13 12.39 6.60
C LEU A 121 -2.08 13.51 6.51
N GLN A 122 -2.53 14.75 6.49
CA GLN A 122 -1.63 15.91 6.41
C GLN A 122 -0.72 16.03 7.64
N GLU A 123 -1.25 15.79 8.84
CA GLU A 123 -0.46 15.72 10.07
C GLU A 123 0.62 14.62 9.99
N GLN A 124 0.26 13.40 9.54
CA GLN A 124 1.22 12.30 9.41
C GLN A 124 2.30 12.55 8.35
N LEU A 125 1.99 13.30 7.29
CA LEU A 125 2.98 13.68 6.28
C LEU A 125 3.91 14.81 6.77
N GLN A 126 3.41 15.71 7.62
CA GLN A 126 4.23 16.78 8.22
C GLN A 126 5.20 16.23 9.26
N ASP A 127 4.77 15.26 10.08
CA ASP A 127 5.65 14.56 11.01
C ASP A 127 6.80 13.81 10.29
N ASP A 128 6.54 13.27 9.08
CA ASP A 128 7.57 12.67 8.22
C ASP A 128 8.49 13.72 7.56
N GLU A 129 8.01 14.96 7.31
CA GLU A 129 8.84 16.07 6.81
C GLU A 129 9.70 16.74 7.89
N GLU A 130 9.37 16.61 9.18
CA GLU A 130 10.15 17.18 10.30
C GLU A 130 11.43 16.40 10.65
N VAL A 131 11.69 15.28 9.97
CA VAL A 131 13.04 14.74 9.86
C VAL A 131 13.47 14.74 8.40
N PRO A 132 13.86 15.91 7.84
CA PRO A 132 14.92 15.87 6.88
C PRO A 132 16.09 15.34 7.70
N PHE A 133 16.37 14.04 7.58
CA PHE A 133 17.59 13.42 8.06
C PHE A 133 18.70 14.37 7.64
N ASP A 134 19.17 15.23 8.55
CA ASP A 134 19.69 16.55 8.16
C ASP A 134 20.81 16.31 7.18
N LEU A 135 20.54 16.45 5.87
CA LEU A 135 21.50 16.05 4.86
C LEU A 135 22.79 16.86 5.03
N LYS A 136 22.71 18.01 5.72
CA LYS A 136 23.86 18.83 6.11
C LYS A 136 24.61 18.26 7.32
N SER A 137 23.95 17.54 8.23
CA SER A 137 24.61 16.77 9.32
C SER A 137 25.38 15.55 8.80
N LEU A 138 25.00 15.00 7.63
CA LEU A 138 25.74 13.93 6.97
C LEU A 138 26.88 14.39 6.08
N ILE A 139 27.06 15.70 5.90
CA ILE A 139 28.29 16.23 5.32
C ILE A 139 29.26 16.34 6.49
N PRO A 140 30.29 15.47 6.59
CA PRO A 140 31.32 15.65 7.59
C PRO A 140 31.86 17.06 7.45
N TYR A 141 31.84 17.85 8.53
CA TYR A 141 32.37 19.20 8.52
C TYR A 141 33.87 19.10 8.22
N VAL A 142 34.24 19.28 6.95
CA VAL A 142 35.64 19.36 6.52
C VAL A 142 36.15 20.70 6.99
N GLU A 143 36.47 20.79 8.28
CA GLU A 143 37.52 21.68 8.71
C GLU A 143 38.70 21.36 7.79
N LYS A 144 39.23 22.40 7.13
CA LYS A 144 40.36 22.29 6.22
C LYS A 144 41.61 21.87 7.01
N THR A 145 41.64 20.66 7.56
CA THR A 145 42.88 19.92 7.62
C THR A 145 43.32 19.83 6.17
N ARG A 146 44.40 20.54 5.86
CA ARG A 146 45.20 20.30 4.66
C ARG A 146 45.36 18.78 4.53
N ALA A 147 44.51 18.16 3.72
CA ALA A 147 44.81 16.86 3.18
C ALA A 147 46.11 17.10 2.41
N LYS A 148 47.22 16.56 2.93
CA LYS A 148 48.39 16.32 2.11
C LYS A 148 47.85 15.70 0.83
N GLU A 149 48.16 16.30 -0.31
CA GLU A 149 47.99 15.68 -1.62
C GLU A 149 48.89 14.44 -1.66
N GLU A 150 48.47 13.36 -1.00
CA GLU A 150 48.91 12.03 -1.37
C GLU A 150 48.28 11.80 -2.73
N LYS A 151 49.12 11.77 -3.76
CA LYS A 151 48.74 11.39 -5.11
C LYS A 151 47.87 10.14 -5.00
N GLU A 152 46.58 10.28 -5.33
CA GLU A 152 45.67 9.15 -5.32
C GLU A 152 46.30 8.04 -6.17
N SER A 153 46.44 6.84 -5.59
CA SER A 153 47.00 5.70 -6.30
C SER A 153 46.20 5.48 -7.59
N GLN A 154 46.86 5.08 -8.68
CA GLN A 154 46.21 4.88 -9.99
C GLN A 154 44.98 3.97 -9.89
N GLU A 155 45.04 2.98 -9.01
CA GLU A 155 43.93 2.07 -8.70
C GLU A 155 42.68 2.80 -8.17
N ILE A 156 42.84 3.84 -7.36
CA ILE A 156 41.72 4.63 -6.82
C ILE A 156 41.06 5.46 -7.94
N LEU A 157 41.86 6.00 -8.85
CA LEU A 157 41.35 6.76 -10.00
C LEU A 157 40.58 5.85 -10.95
N ASP A 158 41.12 4.66 -11.22
CA ASP A 158 40.48 3.66 -12.09
C ASP A 158 39.17 3.14 -11.49
N LEU A 159 39.13 2.90 -10.17
CA LEU A 159 37.91 2.49 -9.46
C LEU A 159 36.84 3.60 -9.45
N LYS A 160 37.22 4.87 -9.32
CA LYS A 160 36.29 6.00 -9.44
C LYS A 160 35.71 6.11 -10.84
N ALA A 161 36.53 5.95 -11.87
CA ALA A 161 36.07 5.96 -13.26
C ALA A 161 35.07 4.81 -13.53
N GLN A 162 35.35 3.60 -13.02
CA GLN A 162 34.43 2.47 -13.12
C GLN A 162 33.13 2.72 -12.36
N ARG A 163 33.18 3.28 -11.14
CA ARG A 163 31.99 3.68 -10.39
C ARG A 163 31.13 4.65 -11.20
N ASP A 164 31.74 5.68 -11.78
CA ASP A 164 31.01 6.70 -12.54
C ASP A 164 30.37 6.12 -13.79
N GLN A 165 31.08 5.23 -14.48
CA GLN A 165 30.52 4.48 -15.60
C GLN A 165 29.33 3.62 -15.17
N LEU A 166 29.42 2.92 -14.04
CA LEU A 166 28.32 2.11 -13.50
C LEU A 166 27.10 2.95 -13.12
N LEU A 167 27.31 4.15 -12.56
CA LEU A 167 26.23 5.07 -12.24
C LEU A 167 25.50 5.56 -13.49
N VAL A 168 26.23 5.90 -14.55
CA VAL A 168 25.64 6.30 -15.84
C VAL A 168 24.83 5.14 -16.44
N ILE A 169 25.38 3.92 -16.44
CA ILE A 169 24.68 2.73 -16.93
C ILE A 169 23.42 2.45 -16.10
N ASN A 170 23.51 2.52 -14.78
CA ASN A 170 22.38 2.29 -13.89
C ASN A 170 21.26 3.31 -14.16
N TYR A 171 21.61 4.58 -14.30
CA TYR A 171 20.67 5.63 -14.66
C TYR A 171 19.97 5.34 -16.00
N GLN A 172 20.72 4.99 -17.03
CA GLN A 172 20.16 4.63 -18.34
C GLN A 172 19.24 3.41 -18.27
N LYS A 173 19.59 2.39 -17.49
CA LYS A 173 18.77 1.18 -17.30
C LYS A 173 17.48 1.48 -16.56
N ASN A 174 17.51 2.35 -15.54
CA ASN A 174 16.31 2.80 -14.85
C ASN A 174 15.38 3.60 -15.78
N GLN A 175 15.94 4.46 -16.63
CA GLN A 175 15.15 5.18 -17.65
C GLN A 175 14.52 4.22 -18.68
N GLN A 176 15.28 3.23 -19.15
CA GLN A 176 14.76 2.20 -20.05
C GLN A 176 13.60 1.41 -19.41
N MET A 177 13.75 1.04 -18.13
CA MET A 177 12.71 0.34 -17.37
C MET A 177 11.45 1.19 -17.22
N LEU A 178 11.61 2.49 -16.92
CA LEU A 178 10.50 3.43 -16.82
C LEU A 178 9.73 3.51 -18.14
N GLU A 179 10.43 3.60 -19.27
CA GLU A 179 9.80 3.67 -20.59
C GLU A 179 9.07 2.37 -20.94
N THR A 180 9.67 1.23 -20.60
CA THR A 180 9.05 -0.10 -20.78
C THR A 180 7.76 -0.21 -19.96
N MET A 181 7.76 0.26 -18.71
CA MET A 181 6.57 0.28 -17.86
C MET A 181 5.46 1.16 -18.43
N LYS A 182 5.81 2.31 -19.03
CA LYS A 182 4.81 3.18 -19.70
C LYS A 182 4.18 2.46 -20.90
N ILE A 183 4.99 1.81 -21.73
CA ILE A 183 4.49 1.05 -22.89
C ILE A 183 3.59 -0.10 -22.43
N MET A 184 4.00 -0.86 -21.41
CA MET A 184 3.16 -1.91 -20.83
C MET A 184 1.83 -1.37 -20.32
N ARG A 185 1.82 -0.18 -19.70
CA ARG A 185 0.59 0.47 -19.22
C ARG A 185 -0.32 0.89 -20.38
N LEU A 186 0.23 1.42 -21.47
CA LEU A 186 -0.54 1.76 -22.67
C LEU A 186 -1.18 0.51 -23.28
N ILE A 187 -0.42 -0.59 -23.43
CA ILE A 187 -0.96 -1.86 -23.94
C ILE A 187 -2.08 -2.39 -23.04
N LEU A 188 -1.92 -2.35 -21.72
CA LEU A 188 -2.99 -2.74 -20.79
C LEU A 188 -4.22 -1.84 -20.92
N GLN A 189 -4.03 -0.54 -21.16
CA GLN A 189 -5.13 0.40 -21.38
C GLN A 189 -5.86 0.11 -22.70
N ASP A 190 -5.13 -0.18 -23.77
CA ASP A 190 -5.71 -0.52 -25.07
C ASP A 190 -6.50 -1.83 -25.00
N ILE A 191 -5.94 -2.87 -24.39
CA ILE A 191 -6.64 -4.15 -24.16
C ILE A 191 -7.90 -3.95 -23.30
N ASN A 192 -7.80 -3.19 -22.20
CA ASN A 192 -8.95 -2.93 -21.34
C ASN A 192 -9.99 -2.00 -22.00
N MET A 193 -9.60 -1.19 -22.99
CA MET A 193 -10.53 -0.38 -23.79
C MET A 193 -11.25 -1.21 -24.85
N ASP A 194 -10.57 -2.21 -25.43
CA ASP A 194 -11.12 -3.15 -26.41
C ASP A 194 -12.02 -4.22 -25.76
N ILE A 195 -11.85 -4.50 -24.47
CA ILE A 195 -12.82 -5.25 -23.65
C ILE A 195 -13.92 -4.28 -23.16
N LYS A 196 -14.54 -3.53 -24.07
CA LYS A 196 -15.92 -3.09 -23.81
C LYS A 196 -16.79 -4.34 -23.96
N PRO A 197 -17.58 -4.74 -22.95
CA PRO A 197 -18.57 -5.78 -23.17
C PRO A 197 -19.46 -5.29 -24.30
N ASP A 198 -19.43 -6.02 -25.41
CA ASP A 198 -20.30 -5.79 -26.54
C ASP A 198 -21.70 -5.61 -25.98
N VAL A 199 -22.27 -4.44 -26.24
CA VAL A 199 -23.57 -4.04 -25.74
C VAL A 199 -24.52 -5.15 -26.15
N ILE A 200 -25.04 -5.89 -25.16
CA ILE A 200 -26.19 -6.77 -25.34
C ILE A 200 -27.26 -5.89 -25.97
N ARG A 201 -27.44 -6.01 -27.29
CA ARG A 201 -28.59 -5.45 -27.99
C ARG A 201 -29.80 -6.24 -27.51
N PRO A 202 -30.78 -5.63 -26.85
CA PRO A 202 -32.05 -6.30 -26.65
C PRO A 202 -32.79 -6.30 -28.00
N ASP A 203 -33.05 -7.50 -28.49
CA ASP A 203 -34.02 -7.96 -29.50
C ASP A 203 -34.37 -7.09 -30.74
N GLY A 204 -34.36 -7.78 -31.88
CA GLY A 204 -34.86 -7.25 -33.14
C GLY A 204 -35.07 -8.26 -34.26
N ARG A 205 -35.67 -9.44 -33.97
CA ARG A 205 -36.60 -10.24 -34.81
C ARG A 205 -36.73 -11.66 -34.31
#